data_AF-C7DGC7-F1
#
_entry.id   AF-C7DGC7-F1
#
_cell.length_a   1.000
_cell.length_b   1.000
_cell.length_c   1.000
_cell.angle_alpha   90.00
_cell.angle_beta   90.00
_cell.angle_gamma   90.00
#
_symmetry.space_group_name_H-M   'P 1'
#
loop_
_entity.id
_entity.type
_entity.pdbx_description
1 polymer ?
#
loop_
_entity_poly.entity_id
_entity_poly.type
_entity_poly.pdbx_seq_one_letter_code
_entity_poly.pdbx_strand_id
1 'polypeptide(L)'
;MAIRIRSETDRAEIKEEVEKALYAKEHLAMTFRSSVGYAVRTYDGKIYTGANIETYGQDGGIHAERMAVYRAHLDGYNGTDLKRLTGVFTDAGTKINQPVTPPCLPCQSMLLEFAHPYIQIVKADAGGNVVYEALLADFYKENPLTTIFPTVTTRLGKPRSNMDAKLPLNRELEVYYINDSAFRIVTNGIFHAEKPQLSISRLYDNISEAWSAETSADPERWSRDNPAWGQCAITAAVVYDHFGGRILRTEVRGVEGVSSHYYNQLPDGRFVDFTKQQFDSGATFENEQERTKEYIISYPKTKERYDLLLRRMAKV
;
A
#
# COMPACT_ATOMS: atom_id res chain seq x y z
N MET A 1 -3.36 -4.48 20.85
CA MET A 1 -2.26 -3.88 20.05
C MET A 1 -1.27 -5.00 19.76
N ALA A 2 -1.40 -5.65 18.60
CA ALA A 2 -0.58 -6.83 18.27
C ALA A 2 0.79 -6.37 17.76
N ILE A 3 1.86 -6.81 18.43
CA ILE A 3 3.25 -6.57 18.02
C ILE A 3 3.45 -7.28 16.69
N ARG A 4 3.59 -6.52 15.58
CA ARG A 4 3.95 -7.07 14.27
C ARG A 4 5.37 -7.62 14.36
N ILE A 5 5.57 -8.91 14.04
CA ILE A 5 6.92 -9.48 13.90
C ILE A 5 7.47 -8.96 12.57
N ARG A 6 8.30 -7.90 12.63
CA ARG A 6 8.99 -7.31 11.49
C ARG A 6 10.19 -8.17 11.08
N SER A 7 10.44 -8.31 9.77
CA SER A 7 11.68 -8.87 9.24
C SER A 7 12.88 -8.03 9.71
N GLU A 8 14.09 -8.60 9.74
CA GLU A 8 15.30 -7.89 10.17
C GLU A 8 15.56 -6.67 9.26
N THR A 9 15.32 -6.83 7.96
CA THR A 9 15.43 -5.76 6.96
C THR A 9 14.46 -4.61 7.27
N ASP A 10 13.18 -4.90 7.52
CA ASP A 10 12.19 -3.86 7.83
C ASP A 10 12.55 -3.09 9.11
N ARG A 11 13.08 -3.78 10.13
CA ARG A 11 13.59 -3.12 11.35
C ARG A 11 14.76 -2.19 11.07
N ALA A 12 15.71 -2.61 10.24
CA ALA A 12 16.86 -1.81 9.86
C ALA A 12 16.45 -0.57 9.05
N GLU A 13 15.53 -0.72 8.10
CA GLU A 13 15.00 0.39 7.31
C GLU A 13 14.29 1.44 8.17
N ILE A 14 13.46 0.99 9.11
CA ILE A 14 12.75 1.89 10.04
C ILE A 14 13.75 2.63 10.92
N LYS A 15 14.79 1.94 11.42
CA LYS A 15 15.83 2.58 12.23
C LYS A 15 16.51 3.71 11.45
N GLU A 16 16.90 3.45 10.19
CA GLU A 16 17.50 4.47 9.32
C GLU A 16 16.53 5.65 9.10
N GLU A 17 15.25 5.40 8.82
CA GLU A 17 14.26 6.46 8.63
C GLU A 17 14.07 7.32 9.89
N VAL A 18 14.04 6.69 11.05
CA VAL A 18 13.96 7.36 12.35
C VAL A 18 15.17 8.26 12.57
N GLU A 19 16.38 7.78 12.28
CA GLU A 19 17.61 8.59 12.37
C GLU A 19 17.56 9.79 11.41
N LYS A 20 17.06 9.60 10.18
CA LYS A 20 16.89 10.69 9.20
C LYS A 20 15.82 11.70 9.63
N ALA A 21 14.70 11.23 10.19
CA ALA A 21 13.63 12.09 10.70
C ALA A 21 14.08 12.87 11.94
N LEU A 22 14.84 12.25 12.85
CA LEU A 22 15.49 12.91 13.99
C LEU A 22 16.43 14.02 13.53
N TYR A 23 17.32 13.71 12.57
CA TYR A 23 18.21 14.72 12.01
C TYR A 23 17.44 15.91 11.44
N ALA A 24 16.39 15.65 10.64
CA ALA A 24 15.55 16.69 10.04
C ALA A 24 14.88 17.56 11.11
N LYS A 25 14.32 16.93 12.14
CA LYS A 25 13.72 17.61 13.28
C LYS A 25 14.71 18.56 13.97
N GLU A 26 15.93 18.11 14.21
CA GLU A 26 16.94 18.84 14.98
C GLU A 26 17.62 19.95 14.18
N HIS A 27 17.83 19.74 12.88
CA HIS A 27 18.71 20.58 12.07
C HIS A 27 17.98 21.36 10.96
N LEU A 28 16.77 20.95 10.57
CA LEU A 28 16.03 21.55 9.45
C LEU A 28 14.74 22.27 9.89
N ALA A 29 14.23 21.99 11.11
CA ALA A 29 13.02 22.62 11.59
C ALA A 29 13.24 24.12 11.85
N MET A 30 12.31 24.95 11.37
CA MET A 30 12.28 26.39 11.61
C MET A 30 10.99 26.73 12.33
N THR A 31 11.00 26.76 13.65
CA THR A 31 9.79 26.83 14.49
C THR A 31 10.02 27.70 15.71
N PHE A 32 8.95 28.30 16.23
CA PHE A 32 8.95 29.03 17.50
C PHE A 32 8.30 28.21 18.64
N ARG A 33 7.87 26.98 18.35
CA ARG A 33 7.11 26.10 19.25
C ARG A 33 7.79 24.74 19.37
N SER A 34 7.39 23.79 18.52
CA SER A 34 7.82 22.41 18.59
C SER A 34 8.41 21.96 17.26
N SER A 35 9.57 21.31 17.30
CA SER A 35 10.17 20.73 16.10
C SER A 35 9.63 19.33 15.84
N VAL A 36 9.34 19.07 14.57
CA VAL A 36 8.84 17.80 14.05
C VAL A 36 9.66 17.44 12.82
N GLY A 37 10.05 16.17 12.72
CA GLY A 37 10.76 15.65 11.55
C GLY A 37 10.08 14.40 11.01
N TYR A 38 10.11 14.25 9.70
CA TYR A 38 9.62 13.08 8.99
C TYR A 38 10.61 12.64 7.94
N ALA A 39 10.60 11.34 7.64
CA ALA A 39 11.28 10.71 6.53
C ALA A 39 10.26 9.91 5.72
N VAL A 40 10.23 10.08 4.41
CA VAL A 40 9.50 9.19 3.50
C VAL A 40 10.50 8.32 2.76
N ARG A 41 10.34 6.99 2.86
CA ARG A 41 11.10 6.01 2.10
C ARG A 41 10.30 5.62 0.86
N THR A 42 10.97 5.67 -0.28
CA THR A 42 10.48 5.10 -1.52
C THR A 42 10.79 3.61 -1.56
N TYR A 43 10.01 2.90 -2.35
CA TYR A 43 10.20 1.47 -2.56
C TYR A 43 11.64 1.18 -3.05
N ASP A 44 12.22 1.93 -3.98
CA ASP A 44 13.61 1.73 -4.42
C ASP A 44 14.68 2.12 -3.38
N GLY A 45 14.28 2.51 -2.17
CA GLY A 45 15.15 2.70 -1.01
C GLY A 45 15.60 4.14 -0.76
N LYS A 46 15.24 5.09 -1.63
CA LYS A 46 15.57 6.51 -1.42
C LYS A 46 14.76 7.09 -0.25
N ILE A 47 15.37 7.98 0.51
CA ILE A 47 14.76 8.63 1.67
C ILE A 47 14.75 10.14 1.48
N TYR A 48 13.58 10.74 1.66
CA TYR A 48 13.41 12.20 1.68
C TYR A 48 12.97 12.65 3.05
N THR A 49 13.65 13.67 3.57
CA THR A 49 13.34 14.24 4.88
C THR A 49 12.55 15.53 4.77
N GLY A 50 11.66 15.74 5.72
CA GLY A 50 10.92 16.97 5.93
C GLY A 50 10.96 17.40 7.39
N ALA A 51 10.94 18.70 7.62
CA ALA A 51 10.80 19.29 8.95
C ALA A 51 9.77 20.41 8.90
N ASN A 52 9.15 20.74 10.03
CA ASN A 52 8.19 21.82 10.06
C ASN A 52 8.87 23.19 9.91
N ILE A 53 8.27 24.05 9.10
CA ILE A 53 8.64 25.45 8.95
C ILE A 53 7.41 26.27 9.35
N GLU A 54 7.57 27.13 10.35
CA GLU A 54 6.53 28.02 10.84
C GLU A 54 6.78 29.45 10.37
N THR A 55 5.69 30.16 10.17
CA THR A 55 5.69 31.58 9.87
C THR A 55 4.84 32.32 10.89
N TYR A 56 5.10 33.61 11.11
CA TYR A 56 4.27 34.44 11.99
C TYR A 56 2.80 34.54 11.50
N GLY A 57 2.57 34.46 10.18
CA GLY A 57 1.23 34.31 9.61
C GLY A 57 0.72 32.88 9.81
N GLN A 58 -0.50 32.72 10.35
CA GLN A 58 -1.06 31.41 10.71
C GLN A 58 -1.18 30.43 9.53
N ASP A 59 -1.23 30.92 8.29
CA ASP A 59 -1.49 30.11 7.09
C ASP A 59 -0.24 29.79 6.23
N GLY A 60 0.94 30.35 6.57
CA GLY A 60 2.15 30.23 5.75
C GLY A 60 3.07 29.07 6.12
N GLY A 61 2.83 28.42 7.26
CA GLY A 61 3.64 27.31 7.75
C GLY A 61 3.41 26.02 6.98
N ILE A 62 4.41 25.14 6.96
CA ILE A 62 4.32 23.81 6.37
C ILE A 62 4.83 22.75 7.34
N HIS A 63 4.07 21.66 7.42
CA HIS A 63 4.37 20.56 8.31
C HIS A 63 5.37 19.58 7.69
N ALA A 64 6.07 18.85 8.56
CA ALA A 64 7.11 17.91 8.18
C ALA A 64 6.62 16.80 7.24
N GLU A 65 5.40 16.28 7.43
CA GLU A 65 4.80 15.26 6.55
C GLU A 65 4.75 15.72 5.10
N ARG A 66 4.26 16.95 4.89
CA ARG A 66 4.11 17.57 3.57
C ARG A 66 5.46 17.80 2.93
N MET A 67 6.42 18.32 3.70
CA MET A 67 7.78 18.55 3.20
C MET A 67 8.44 17.27 2.70
N ALA A 68 8.36 16.18 3.47
CA ALA A 68 8.96 14.91 3.07
C ALA A 68 8.36 14.38 1.76
N VAL A 69 7.03 14.34 1.67
CA VAL A 69 6.31 13.84 0.49
C VAL A 69 6.50 14.74 -0.74
N TYR A 70 6.42 16.06 -0.58
CA TYR A 70 6.63 16.99 -1.69
C TYR A 70 8.03 16.91 -2.26
N ARG A 71 9.06 16.72 -1.42
CA ARG A 71 10.43 16.52 -1.92
C ARG A 71 10.57 15.24 -2.72
N ALA A 72 9.96 14.14 -2.28
CA ALA A 72 9.92 12.91 -3.08
C ALA A 72 9.22 13.15 -4.44
N HIS A 73 8.11 13.89 -4.41
CA HIS A 73 7.34 14.21 -5.61
C HIS A 73 8.07 15.10 -6.60
N LEU A 74 8.78 16.12 -6.13
CA LEU A 74 9.61 16.99 -6.97
C LEU A 74 10.75 16.24 -7.65
N ASP A 75 11.21 15.13 -7.07
CA ASP A 75 12.20 14.23 -7.66
C ASP A 75 11.56 13.14 -8.55
N GLY A 76 10.26 13.23 -8.84
CA GLY A 76 9.54 12.35 -9.78
C GLY A 76 8.88 11.12 -9.16
N TYR A 77 8.89 10.97 -7.83
CA TYR A 77 8.23 9.86 -7.14
C TYR A 77 6.75 10.19 -6.91
N ASN A 78 5.87 9.32 -7.36
CA ASN A 78 4.45 9.45 -7.10
C ASN A 78 4.09 8.74 -5.79
N GLY A 79 2.89 8.97 -5.27
CA GLY A 79 2.45 8.44 -3.96
C GLY A 79 2.54 6.93 -3.78
N THR A 80 2.66 6.29 -4.90
CA THR A 80 2.67 4.91 -5.26
C THR A 80 4.05 4.26 -5.26
N ASP A 81 5.07 5.10 -5.39
CA ASP A 81 6.46 4.73 -5.22
C ASP A 81 6.89 4.86 -3.75
N LEU A 82 6.01 5.38 -2.88
CA LEU A 82 6.27 5.61 -1.46
C LEU A 82 5.91 4.35 -0.64
N LYS A 83 6.90 3.81 0.07
CA LYS A 83 6.75 2.65 0.96
C LYS A 83 6.24 3.05 2.33
N ARG A 84 6.91 4.00 2.97
CA ARG A 84 6.71 4.33 4.39
C ARG A 84 6.93 5.80 4.66
N LEU A 85 6.07 6.37 5.50
CA LEU A 85 6.23 7.72 6.07
C LEU A 85 6.44 7.58 7.57
N THR A 86 7.66 7.88 8.01
CA THR A 86 8.13 7.70 9.39
C THR A 86 8.37 9.05 10.04
N GLY A 87 7.65 9.34 11.13
CA GLY A 87 7.73 10.60 11.85
C GLY A 87 8.36 10.47 13.23
N VAL A 88 9.09 11.48 13.66
CA VAL A 88 9.62 11.60 15.01
C VAL A 88 9.15 12.92 15.63
N PHE A 89 8.62 12.83 16.84
CA PHE A 89 8.07 13.96 17.58
C PHE A 89 8.82 14.18 18.91
N THR A 90 8.97 15.44 19.30
CA THR A 90 9.34 15.76 20.70
C THR A 90 8.11 15.72 21.58
N ASP A 91 8.24 15.06 22.72
CA ASP A 91 7.40 15.33 23.89
C ASP A 91 7.62 16.79 24.32
N ALA A 92 6.79 17.70 23.83
CA ALA A 92 6.48 18.91 24.58
C ALA A 92 5.32 18.57 25.53
N GLY A 93 5.58 17.70 26.50
CA GLY A 93 4.62 17.39 27.57
C GLY A 93 3.43 16.50 27.16
N THR A 94 3.58 15.64 26.15
CA THR A 94 2.63 14.54 25.94
C THR A 94 2.72 13.61 27.13
N LYS A 95 1.77 13.79 28.06
CA LYS A 95 1.57 12.92 29.21
C LYS A 95 1.66 11.47 28.73
N ILE A 96 2.58 10.72 29.34
CA ILE A 96 2.61 9.25 29.32
C ILE A 96 1.14 8.80 29.40
N ASN A 97 0.62 8.16 28.34
CA ASN A 97 -0.79 7.74 28.12
C ASN A 97 -1.71 8.56 27.19
N GLN A 98 -1.23 9.52 26.38
CA GLN A 98 -2.06 9.98 25.25
C GLN A 98 -1.88 9.09 24.00
N PRO A 99 -2.98 8.73 23.30
CA PRO A 99 -2.89 7.97 22.06
C PRO A 99 -2.09 8.77 21.04
N VAL A 100 -1.12 8.12 20.40
CA VAL A 100 -0.32 8.71 19.34
C VAL A 100 -1.27 9.27 18.28
N THR A 101 -1.30 10.60 18.17
CA THR A 101 -2.25 11.26 17.29
C THR A 101 -1.83 11.00 15.84
N PRO A 102 -2.73 10.69 14.91
CA PRO A 102 -2.41 10.62 13.48
C PRO A 102 -1.78 11.93 12.98
N PRO A 103 -1.16 11.97 11.77
CA PRO A 103 -0.86 13.24 11.11
C PRO A 103 -2.07 14.19 11.19
N CYS A 104 -1.86 15.51 11.30
CA CYS A 104 -3.00 16.43 11.42
C CYS A 104 -3.93 16.34 10.19
N LEU A 105 -5.20 16.73 10.32
CA LEU A 105 -6.20 16.63 9.23
C LEU A 105 -5.72 17.24 7.89
N PRO A 106 -5.04 18.41 7.87
CA PRO A 106 -4.50 18.94 6.63
C PRO A 106 -3.36 18.11 6.02
N CYS A 107 -2.56 17.39 6.82
CA CYS A 107 -1.53 16.48 6.31
C CYS A 107 -2.14 15.17 5.83
N GLN A 108 -3.11 14.64 6.56
CA GLN A 108 -3.94 13.51 6.16
C GLN A 108 -4.56 13.73 4.76
N SER A 109 -5.21 14.87 4.55
CA SER A 109 -5.77 15.22 3.23
C SER A 109 -4.72 15.32 2.14
N MET A 110 -3.53 15.84 2.44
CA MET A 110 -2.41 15.83 1.49
C MET A 110 -1.95 14.40 1.19
N LEU A 111 -1.81 13.54 2.20
CA LEU A 111 -1.41 12.15 1.99
C LEU A 111 -2.41 11.38 1.13
N LEU A 112 -3.70 11.66 1.25
CA LEU A 112 -4.70 11.06 0.35
C LEU A 112 -4.54 11.46 -1.11
N GLU A 113 -4.07 12.69 -1.36
CA GLU A 113 -3.83 13.20 -2.71
C GLU A 113 -2.45 12.78 -3.24
N PHE A 114 -1.46 12.57 -2.38
CA PHE A 114 -0.06 12.40 -2.80
C PHE A 114 0.60 11.10 -2.34
N ALA A 115 -0.13 10.20 -1.69
CA ALA A 115 0.36 8.89 -1.22
C ALA A 115 -0.65 7.77 -1.50
N HIS A 116 -0.15 6.54 -1.62
CA HIS A 116 -1.01 5.37 -1.80
C HIS A 116 -1.78 5.04 -0.50
N PRO A 117 -3.04 4.60 -0.55
CA PRO A 117 -3.81 4.05 0.59
C PRO A 117 -3.04 3.18 1.59
N TYR A 118 -2.07 2.41 1.07
CA TYR A 118 -1.30 1.44 1.83
C TYR A 118 0.10 1.91 2.20
N ILE A 119 0.43 3.19 2.01
CA ILE A 119 1.64 3.72 2.60
C ILE A 119 1.60 3.45 4.11
N GLN A 120 2.69 2.88 4.63
CA GLN A 120 2.80 2.59 6.04
C GLN A 120 3.19 3.87 6.78
N ILE A 121 2.42 4.21 7.81
CA ILE A 121 2.64 5.37 8.65
C ILE A 121 3.22 4.90 9.96
N VAL A 122 4.45 5.30 10.25
CA VAL A 122 5.17 4.94 11.48
C VAL A 122 5.45 6.20 12.27
N LYS A 123 5.31 6.12 13.60
CA LYS A 123 5.84 7.15 14.50
C LYS A 123 6.73 6.55 15.56
N ALA A 124 7.86 7.22 15.79
CA ALA A 124 8.80 6.89 16.84
C ALA A 124 8.95 8.04 17.84
N ASP A 125 9.30 7.68 19.08
CA ASP A 125 9.71 8.64 20.10
C ASP A 125 11.13 9.18 19.82
N ALA A 126 11.59 10.14 20.63
CA ALA A 126 12.94 10.71 20.51
C ALA A 126 14.07 9.70 20.82
N GLY A 127 13.76 8.60 21.50
CA GLY A 127 14.69 7.48 21.71
C GLY A 127 14.75 6.51 20.54
N GLY A 128 13.97 6.75 19.49
CA GLY A 128 13.87 5.92 18.29
C GLY A 128 13.00 4.67 18.44
N ASN A 129 12.24 4.56 19.53
CA ASN A 129 11.30 3.45 19.71
C ASN A 129 10.04 3.71 18.91
N VAL A 130 9.61 2.75 18.09
CA VAL A 130 8.33 2.85 17.39
C VAL A 130 7.18 2.69 18.37
N VAL A 131 6.35 3.73 18.45
CA VAL A 131 5.20 3.82 19.36
C VAL A 131 3.86 3.75 18.62
N TYR A 132 3.87 3.90 17.30
CA TYR A 132 2.68 3.83 16.47
C TYR A 132 2.96 3.33 15.06
N GLU A 133 2.02 2.56 14.53
CA GLU A 133 2.06 2.04 13.17
C GLU A 133 0.64 1.80 12.64
N ALA A 134 0.35 2.30 11.43
CA ALA A 134 -0.91 2.07 10.72
C ALA A 134 -0.72 2.20 9.21
N LEU A 135 -1.72 1.81 8.43
CA LEU A 135 -1.82 2.22 7.03
C LEU A 135 -2.55 3.55 6.93
N LEU A 136 -2.25 4.35 5.90
CA LEU A 136 -3.02 5.58 5.62
C LEU A 136 -4.53 5.29 5.53
N ALA A 137 -4.92 4.19 4.89
CA ALA A 137 -6.30 3.75 4.75
C ALA A 137 -7.00 3.50 6.10
N ASP A 138 -6.26 3.14 7.16
CA ASP A 138 -6.87 2.82 8.45
C ASP A 138 -7.44 4.08 9.13
N PHE A 139 -6.87 5.26 8.87
CA PHE A 139 -7.41 6.53 9.41
C PHE A 139 -8.82 6.85 8.91
N TYR A 140 -9.14 6.44 7.67
CA TYR A 140 -10.39 6.79 7.00
C TYR A 140 -11.48 5.74 7.14
N LYS A 141 -11.13 4.53 7.59
CA LYS A 141 -12.11 3.54 8.04
C LYS A 141 -12.84 4.01 9.30
N GLU A 142 -12.11 4.67 10.20
CA GLU A 142 -12.64 5.15 11.47
C GLU A 142 -13.25 6.56 11.36
N ASN A 143 -12.77 7.39 10.43
CA ASN A 143 -13.31 8.73 10.15
C ASN A 143 -13.52 8.92 8.64
N PRO A 144 -14.72 8.63 8.11
CA PRO A 144 -14.97 8.76 6.68
C PRO A 144 -14.78 10.22 6.22
N LEU A 145 -14.27 10.38 5.00
CA LEU A 145 -13.93 11.68 4.40
C LEU A 145 -15.08 12.69 4.41
N THR A 146 -16.33 12.21 4.35
CA THR A 146 -17.55 13.02 4.44
C THR A 146 -17.73 13.69 5.80
N THR A 147 -17.18 13.10 6.86
CA THR A 147 -17.17 13.68 8.22
C THR A 147 -16.10 14.77 8.36
N ILE A 148 -15.00 14.66 7.61
CA ILE A 148 -13.85 15.56 7.70
C ILE A 148 -13.99 16.74 6.71
N PHE A 149 -14.55 16.50 5.53
CA PHE A 149 -14.79 17.48 4.47
C PHE A 149 -16.27 17.43 4.05
N PRO A 150 -17.14 18.25 4.65
CA PRO A 150 -18.59 18.18 4.43
C PRO A 150 -19.02 18.56 2.99
N THR A 151 -18.12 19.14 2.20
CA THR A 151 -18.31 19.44 0.77
C THR A 151 -17.95 18.27 -0.17
N VAL A 152 -17.45 17.15 0.35
CA VAL A 152 -17.19 15.94 -0.46
C VAL A 152 -18.48 15.13 -0.60
N THR A 153 -19.09 15.18 -1.77
CA THR A 153 -20.25 14.34 -2.13
C THR A 153 -19.78 12.94 -2.52
N THR A 154 -20.06 11.94 -1.69
CA THR A 154 -19.88 10.53 -2.07
C THR A 154 -21.02 10.10 -3.01
N ARG A 155 -20.72 9.89 -4.30
CA ARG A 155 -21.63 9.20 -5.22
C ARG A 155 -21.09 7.80 -5.50
N LEU A 156 -21.86 6.77 -5.13
CA LEU A 156 -21.66 5.41 -5.63
C LEU A 156 -22.07 5.38 -7.11
N GLY A 157 -21.14 5.67 -8.02
CA GLY A 157 -21.40 5.80 -9.46
C GLY A 157 -20.84 4.64 -10.29
N LYS A 158 -21.65 4.07 -11.19
CA LYS A 158 -21.20 3.22 -12.30
C LYS A 158 -20.26 4.00 -13.23
N PRO A 159 -19.25 3.37 -13.86
CA PRO A 159 -18.30 4.07 -14.72
C PRO A 159 -19.02 4.73 -15.90
N ARG A 160 -18.78 6.04 -16.11
CA ARG A 160 -19.25 6.74 -17.31
C ARG A 160 -18.26 6.55 -18.45
N SER A 161 -18.76 6.02 -19.56
CA SER A 161 -18.10 6.04 -20.86
C SER A 161 -18.24 7.44 -21.48
N ASN A 162 -17.12 7.96 -21.97
CA ASN A 162 -16.94 9.13 -22.84
C ASN A 162 -16.72 10.49 -22.15
N MET A 163 -15.50 11.01 -22.37
CA MET A 163 -15.10 12.40 -22.14
C MET A 163 -15.69 13.27 -23.24
N ASP A 164 -16.42 14.31 -22.85
CA ASP A 164 -16.63 15.50 -23.69
C ASP A 164 -16.61 16.75 -22.80
N ALA A 165 -15.96 17.78 -23.33
CA ALA A 165 -15.48 18.95 -22.62
C ALA A 165 -16.58 19.95 -22.21
N LYS A 166 -16.47 20.44 -20.97
CA LYS A 166 -16.64 21.84 -20.49
C LYS A 166 -16.60 21.82 -18.96
N LEU A 167 -15.52 22.31 -18.36
CA LEU A 167 -15.31 22.32 -16.90
C LEU A 167 -16.04 23.50 -16.23
N PRO A 168 -17.06 23.28 -15.38
CA PRO A 168 -17.55 24.28 -14.46
C PRO A 168 -16.74 24.24 -13.15
N LEU A 169 -16.55 25.41 -12.53
CA LEU A 169 -15.74 25.66 -11.32
C LEU A 169 -16.32 25.07 -10.01
N ASN A 170 -17.12 24.00 -10.06
CA ASN A 170 -17.61 23.29 -8.88
C ASN A 170 -16.76 22.03 -8.68
N ARG A 171 -15.78 22.12 -7.78
CA ARG A 171 -14.83 21.05 -7.44
C ARG A 171 -15.52 19.98 -6.57
N GLU A 172 -16.24 19.05 -7.19
CA GLU A 172 -16.70 17.82 -6.51
C GLU A 172 -15.54 16.81 -6.45
N LEU A 173 -15.23 16.33 -5.24
CA LEU A 173 -14.26 15.27 -4.98
C LEU A 173 -15.02 13.94 -5.10
N GLU A 174 -14.77 13.17 -6.16
CA GLU A 174 -15.42 11.87 -6.33
C GLU A 174 -14.53 10.77 -5.76
N VAL A 175 -14.96 10.18 -4.65
CA VAL A 175 -14.32 9.02 -4.02
C VAL A 175 -15.02 7.76 -4.51
N TYR A 176 -14.32 6.96 -5.30
CA TYR A 176 -14.80 5.66 -5.79
C TYR A 176 -14.25 4.54 -4.90
N TYR A 177 -15.15 3.82 -4.26
CA TYR A 177 -14.84 2.55 -3.61
C TYR A 177 -14.85 1.45 -4.67
N ILE A 178 -13.68 0.88 -4.98
CA ILE A 178 -13.58 -0.24 -5.94
C ILE A 178 -13.87 -1.57 -5.21
N ASN A 179 -13.53 -1.65 -3.92
CA ASN A 179 -13.89 -2.68 -2.94
C ASN A 179 -13.37 -2.28 -1.54
N ASP A 180 -13.60 -3.11 -0.50
CA ASP A 180 -13.16 -2.89 0.90
C ASP A 180 -11.64 -2.66 1.09
N SER A 181 -10.86 -2.82 0.02
CA SER A 181 -9.41 -2.75 0.02
C SER A 181 -8.88 -1.57 -0.80
N ALA A 182 -9.58 -1.07 -1.82
CA ALA A 182 -9.05 -0.05 -2.73
C ALA A 182 -9.96 1.19 -2.83
N PHE A 183 -9.38 2.38 -2.60
CA PHE A 183 -10.03 3.66 -2.90
C PHE A 183 -9.39 4.32 -4.13
N ARG A 184 -10.22 4.94 -4.96
CA ARG A 184 -9.81 5.90 -5.99
C ARG A 184 -10.31 7.29 -5.58
N ILE A 185 -9.41 8.24 -5.45
CA ILE A 185 -9.75 9.66 -5.32
C ILE A 185 -9.59 10.26 -6.71
N VAL A 186 -10.69 10.72 -7.30
CA VAL A 186 -10.66 11.45 -8.57
C VAL A 186 -10.85 12.92 -8.24
N THR A 187 -9.74 13.67 -8.18
CA THR A 187 -9.80 15.12 -8.34
C THR A 187 -9.76 15.41 -9.84
N ASN A 188 -10.75 16.15 -10.36
CA ASN A 188 -10.90 16.46 -11.79
C ASN A 188 -9.76 17.36 -12.34
N GLY A 189 -8.54 16.85 -12.41
CA GLY A 189 -7.42 17.53 -13.06
C GLY A 189 -6.02 16.97 -12.82
N ILE A 190 -5.76 16.20 -11.76
CA ILE A 190 -4.43 15.61 -11.51
C ILE A 190 -4.57 14.19 -10.96
N PHE A 191 -5.30 13.33 -11.68
CA PHE A 191 -5.18 11.88 -11.48
C PHE A 191 -5.49 11.13 -12.77
N HIS A 192 -4.47 11.07 -13.63
CA HIS A 192 -4.19 9.81 -14.32
C HIS A 192 -3.10 9.10 -13.52
N ALA A 193 -3.39 8.74 -12.26
CA ALA A 193 -2.59 7.70 -11.62
C ALA A 193 -2.95 6.39 -12.30
N GLU A 194 -2.29 6.09 -13.42
CA GLU A 194 -1.95 4.70 -13.65
C GLU A 194 -1.22 4.23 -12.41
N LYS A 195 -1.70 3.11 -11.86
CA LYS A 195 -1.06 2.45 -10.71
C LYS A 195 0.44 2.37 -11.03
N PRO A 196 1.35 2.67 -10.10
CA PRO A 196 2.75 2.30 -10.22
C PRO A 196 2.71 0.81 -10.49
N GLN A 197 3.15 0.42 -11.65
CA GLN A 197 3.39 -0.99 -11.79
C GLN A 197 4.64 -1.25 -10.97
N LEU A 198 4.45 -1.82 -9.77
CA LEU A 198 5.53 -2.53 -9.08
C LEU A 198 6.20 -3.37 -10.15
N SER A 199 7.53 -3.32 -10.25
CA SER A 199 8.21 -4.22 -11.17
C SER A 199 7.80 -5.67 -10.84
N ILE A 200 7.80 -6.54 -11.83
CA ILE A 200 7.39 -7.95 -11.65
C ILE A 200 8.17 -8.60 -10.50
N SER A 201 9.48 -8.34 -10.40
CA SER A 201 10.32 -8.83 -9.31
C SER A 201 9.87 -8.32 -7.95
N ARG A 202 9.56 -7.03 -7.85
CA ARG A 202 9.13 -6.43 -6.59
C ARG A 202 7.75 -6.91 -6.15
N LEU A 203 6.84 -7.10 -7.10
CA LEU A 203 5.55 -7.70 -6.78
C LEU A 203 5.73 -9.15 -6.29
N TYR A 204 6.65 -9.91 -6.91
CA TYR A 204 6.99 -11.25 -6.44
C TYR A 204 7.54 -11.24 -5.01
N ASP A 205 8.51 -10.38 -4.70
CA ASP A 205 9.10 -10.28 -3.35
C ASP A 205 8.01 -9.97 -2.31
N ASN A 206 7.16 -8.98 -2.57
CA ASN A 206 6.07 -8.60 -1.69
C ASN A 206 5.03 -9.72 -1.48
N ILE A 207 4.63 -10.41 -2.56
CA ILE A 207 3.65 -11.50 -2.48
C ILE A 207 4.25 -12.70 -1.75
N SER A 208 5.49 -13.07 -2.07
CA SER A 208 6.14 -14.27 -1.53
C SER A 208 6.46 -14.14 -0.04
N GLU A 209 6.87 -12.97 0.44
CA GLU A 209 7.03 -12.69 1.87
C GLU A 209 5.67 -12.67 2.61
N ALA A 210 4.59 -12.31 1.90
CA ALA A 210 3.24 -12.29 2.46
C ALA A 210 2.58 -13.68 2.51
N TRP A 211 3.11 -14.72 1.86
CA TRP A 211 2.53 -16.07 1.93
C TRP A 211 2.64 -16.68 3.34
N SER A 212 1.62 -17.47 3.68
CA SER A 212 1.56 -18.28 4.89
C SER A 212 0.60 -19.46 4.69
N ALA A 213 0.63 -20.42 5.61
CA ALA A 213 -0.36 -21.49 5.66
C ALA A 213 -1.81 -20.97 5.58
N GLU A 214 -2.11 -19.83 6.22
CA GLU A 214 -3.46 -19.23 6.25
C GLU A 214 -3.92 -18.68 4.90
N THR A 215 -2.99 -18.35 4.01
CA THR A 215 -3.27 -17.88 2.64
C THR A 215 -3.31 -19.04 1.63
N SER A 216 -2.82 -20.22 2.00
CA SER A 216 -2.84 -21.42 1.17
C SER A 216 -4.25 -22.01 1.02
N ALA A 217 -4.54 -22.56 -0.15
CA ALA A 217 -5.73 -23.38 -0.39
C ALA A 217 -5.67 -24.73 0.33
N ASP A 218 -4.47 -25.14 0.70
CA ASP A 218 -4.15 -26.38 1.40
C ASP A 218 -3.12 -26.07 2.50
N PRO A 219 -3.60 -25.55 3.65
CA PRO A 219 -2.73 -25.14 4.76
C PRO A 219 -1.94 -26.30 5.37
N GLU A 220 -2.43 -27.54 5.26
CA GLU A 220 -1.83 -28.72 5.88
C GLU A 220 -0.57 -29.17 5.13
N ARG A 221 -0.56 -29.02 3.79
CA ARG A 221 0.61 -29.33 2.95
C ARG A 221 1.52 -28.12 2.70
N TRP A 222 1.11 -26.93 3.12
CA TRP A 222 1.95 -25.73 3.05
C TRP A 222 3.13 -25.84 4.02
N SER A 223 4.33 -25.44 3.59
CA SER A 223 5.53 -25.42 4.45
C SER A 223 6.42 -24.23 4.14
N ARG A 224 7.40 -23.96 5.02
CA ARG A 224 8.42 -22.92 4.77
C ARG A 224 9.35 -23.27 3.61
N ASP A 225 9.52 -24.56 3.33
CA ASP A 225 10.35 -25.04 2.21
C ASP A 225 9.57 -24.99 0.88
N ASN A 226 8.24 -24.98 0.93
CA ASN A 226 7.37 -24.77 -0.23
C ASN A 226 6.27 -23.72 0.08
N PRO A 227 6.63 -22.44 0.19
CA PRO A 227 5.70 -21.39 0.59
C PRO A 227 4.67 -21.04 -0.51
N ALA A 228 4.92 -21.47 -1.75
CA ALA A 228 4.04 -21.26 -2.89
C ALA A 228 2.86 -22.26 -2.94
N TRP A 229 2.90 -23.35 -2.16
CA TRP A 229 1.87 -24.39 -2.18
C TRP A 229 0.48 -23.80 -1.90
N GLY A 230 -0.46 -24.03 -2.83
CA GLY A 230 -1.84 -23.61 -2.70
C GLY A 230 -2.09 -22.09 -2.84
N GLN A 231 -1.09 -21.33 -3.30
CA GLN A 231 -1.17 -19.87 -3.43
C GLN A 231 -1.60 -19.37 -4.82
N CYS A 232 -1.65 -20.25 -5.83
CA CYS A 232 -1.75 -19.89 -7.24
C CYS A 232 -2.94 -18.98 -7.59
N ALA A 233 -4.16 -19.35 -7.17
CA ALA A 233 -5.37 -18.63 -7.55
C ALA A 233 -5.39 -17.18 -7.02
N ILE A 234 -5.06 -16.99 -5.73
CA ILE A 234 -5.05 -15.66 -5.12
C ILE A 234 -3.87 -14.82 -5.61
N THR A 235 -2.73 -15.45 -5.89
CA THR A 235 -1.55 -14.78 -6.47
C THR A 235 -1.87 -14.28 -7.88
N ALA A 236 -2.48 -15.12 -8.71
CA ALA A 236 -2.84 -14.74 -10.07
C ALA A 236 -3.86 -13.59 -10.12
N ALA A 237 -4.78 -13.55 -9.15
CA ALA A 237 -5.71 -12.42 -8.98
C ALA A 237 -4.96 -11.12 -8.61
N VAL A 238 -3.99 -11.17 -7.69
CA VAL A 238 -3.18 -10.01 -7.32
C VAL A 238 -2.31 -9.53 -8.49
N VAL A 239 -1.70 -10.44 -9.26
CA VAL A 239 -0.92 -10.10 -10.46
C VAL A 239 -1.80 -9.40 -11.49
N TYR A 240 -3.02 -9.90 -11.72
CA TYR A 240 -4.01 -9.27 -12.59
C TYR A 240 -4.39 -7.85 -12.11
N ASP A 241 -4.52 -7.63 -10.80
CA ASP A 241 -4.80 -6.27 -10.27
C ASP A 241 -3.66 -5.28 -10.44
N HIS A 242 -2.43 -5.75 -10.64
CA HIS A 242 -1.27 -4.89 -10.87
C HIS A 242 -1.02 -4.64 -12.35
N PHE A 243 -1.14 -5.68 -13.16
CA PHE A 243 -0.69 -5.65 -14.56
C PHE A 243 -1.80 -5.85 -15.59
N GLY A 244 -3.01 -6.21 -15.17
CA GLY A 244 -4.09 -6.65 -16.07
C GLY A 244 -3.73 -7.96 -16.78
N GLY A 245 -4.05 -8.04 -18.07
CA GLY A 245 -3.76 -9.21 -18.90
C GLY A 245 -4.83 -10.31 -18.77
N ARG A 246 -4.39 -11.57 -18.78
CA ARG A 246 -5.26 -12.75 -18.71
C ARG A 246 -4.86 -13.63 -17.53
N ILE A 247 -5.84 -14.24 -16.87
CA ILE A 247 -5.59 -15.30 -15.89
C ILE A 247 -5.89 -16.64 -16.57
N LEU A 248 -4.91 -17.53 -16.54
CA LEU A 248 -4.96 -18.83 -17.17
C LEU A 248 -5.02 -19.90 -16.08
N ARG A 249 -5.90 -20.87 -16.27
CA ARG A 249 -6.06 -22.05 -15.42
C ARG A 249 -5.65 -23.28 -16.21
N THR A 250 -4.86 -24.15 -15.61
CA THR A 250 -4.47 -25.44 -16.18
C THR A 250 -4.66 -26.55 -15.16
N GLU A 251 -4.74 -27.79 -15.62
CA GLU A 251 -4.69 -28.99 -14.80
C GLU A 251 -3.25 -29.50 -14.74
N VAL A 252 -2.76 -29.72 -13.53
CA VAL A 252 -1.41 -30.22 -13.26
C VAL A 252 -1.49 -31.70 -12.94
N ARG A 253 -0.71 -32.51 -13.65
CA ARG A 253 -0.50 -33.94 -13.41
C ARG A 253 0.95 -34.20 -12.99
N GLY A 254 1.20 -35.32 -12.31
CA GLY A 254 2.55 -35.73 -11.88
C GLY A 254 2.92 -35.31 -10.44
N VAL A 255 2.05 -34.57 -9.77
CA VAL A 255 1.96 -34.46 -8.31
C VAL A 255 0.84 -35.40 -7.82
N GLU A 256 0.78 -35.76 -6.54
CA GLU A 256 -0.29 -36.65 -6.03
C GLU A 256 -1.70 -36.08 -6.35
N GLY A 257 -2.34 -36.60 -7.40
CA GLY A 257 -3.65 -36.17 -7.89
C GLY A 257 -3.62 -35.15 -9.03
N VAL A 258 -4.80 -34.78 -9.52
CA VAL A 258 -4.97 -33.67 -10.48
C VAL A 258 -5.25 -32.40 -9.67
N SER A 259 -4.36 -31.41 -9.76
CA SER A 259 -4.54 -30.11 -9.12
C SER A 259 -4.78 -29.02 -10.16
N SER A 260 -5.58 -28.02 -9.83
CA SER A 260 -5.74 -26.84 -10.69
C SER A 260 -4.68 -25.80 -10.37
N HIS A 261 -4.05 -25.24 -11.39
CA HIS A 261 -3.04 -24.19 -11.26
C HIS A 261 -3.44 -22.94 -12.02
N TYR A 262 -3.05 -21.78 -11.49
CA TYR A 262 -3.36 -20.47 -12.05
C TYR A 262 -2.09 -19.65 -12.23
N TYR A 263 -1.98 -18.98 -13.38
CA TYR A 263 -0.90 -18.08 -13.72
C TYR A 263 -1.40 -16.99 -14.67
N ASN A 264 -0.56 -16.04 -15.03
CA ASN A 264 -0.95 -14.88 -15.82
C ASN A 264 -0.23 -14.84 -17.15
N GLN A 265 -0.91 -14.29 -18.15
CA GLN A 265 -0.27 -13.71 -19.32
C GLN A 265 -0.50 -12.20 -19.30
N LEU A 266 0.58 -11.43 -19.31
CA LEU A 266 0.54 -9.96 -19.26
C LEU A 266 0.04 -9.37 -20.61
N PRO A 267 -0.35 -8.08 -20.65
CA PRO A 267 -0.79 -7.43 -21.89
C PRO A 267 0.23 -7.47 -23.04
N ASP A 268 1.52 -7.57 -22.73
CA ASP A 268 2.61 -7.69 -23.71
C ASP A 268 2.90 -9.14 -24.14
N GLY A 269 2.10 -10.10 -23.68
CA GLY A 269 2.19 -11.52 -24.04
C GLY A 269 3.14 -12.35 -23.17
N ARG A 270 3.92 -11.74 -22.27
CA ARG A 270 4.79 -12.48 -21.34
C ARG A 270 3.98 -13.28 -20.33
N PHE A 271 4.45 -14.48 -19.99
CA PHE A 271 3.86 -15.31 -18.94
C PHE A 271 4.52 -15.02 -17.59
N VAL A 272 3.69 -14.92 -16.55
CA VAL A 272 4.12 -14.74 -15.16
C VAL A 272 3.46 -15.82 -14.31
N ASP A 273 4.29 -16.63 -13.64
CA ASP A 273 3.87 -17.63 -12.68
C ASP A 273 4.77 -17.60 -11.45
N PHE A 274 4.33 -16.84 -10.44
CA PHE A 274 5.04 -16.72 -9.17
C PHE A 274 4.96 -18.00 -8.33
N THR A 275 4.03 -18.90 -8.64
CA THR A 275 3.75 -20.11 -7.84
C THR A 275 4.20 -21.39 -8.53
N LYS A 276 4.95 -21.27 -9.65
CA LYS A 276 5.45 -22.43 -10.42
C LYS A 276 6.25 -23.41 -9.56
N GLN A 277 7.03 -22.88 -8.62
CA GLN A 277 7.89 -23.64 -7.72
C GLN A 277 7.14 -24.54 -6.73
N GLN A 278 5.80 -24.46 -6.67
CA GLN A 278 5.01 -25.39 -5.86
C GLN A 278 4.99 -26.82 -6.44
N PHE A 279 5.41 -26.99 -7.69
CA PHE A 279 5.43 -28.29 -8.38
C PHE A 279 6.86 -28.75 -8.66
N ASP A 280 7.06 -30.07 -8.63
CA ASP A 280 8.31 -30.70 -9.03
C ASP A 280 8.56 -30.58 -10.55
N SER A 281 9.82 -30.74 -10.95
CA SER A 281 10.27 -30.65 -12.35
C SER A 281 9.58 -31.63 -13.32
N GLY A 282 8.91 -32.66 -12.81
CA GLY A 282 8.16 -33.65 -13.60
C GLY A 282 6.68 -33.32 -13.84
N ALA A 283 6.19 -32.17 -13.35
CA ALA A 283 4.78 -31.81 -13.50
C ALA A 283 4.42 -31.43 -14.94
N THR A 284 3.30 -31.95 -15.44
CA THR A 284 2.74 -31.58 -16.76
C THR A 284 1.51 -30.71 -16.59
N PHE A 285 1.39 -29.69 -17.45
CA PHE A 285 0.31 -28.71 -17.44
C PHE A 285 -0.55 -28.91 -18.69
N GLU A 286 -1.83 -29.22 -18.51
CA GLU A 286 -2.76 -29.56 -19.57
C GLU A 286 -4.06 -28.75 -19.46
N ASN A 287 -4.89 -28.77 -20.50
CA ASN A 287 -6.22 -28.17 -20.49
C ASN A 287 -6.23 -26.68 -20.05
N GLU A 288 -5.38 -25.86 -20.68
CA GLU A 288 -5.33 -24.42 -20.41
C GLU A 288 -6.66 -23.76 -20.77
N GLN A 289 -7.20 -22.98 -19.84
CA GLN A 289 -8.43 -22.23 -20.03
C GLN A 289 -8.30 -20.87 -19.36
N GLU A 290 -8.79 -19.83 -20.03
CA GLU A 290 -8.89 -18.50 -19.45
C GLU A 290 -9.94 -18.45 -18.32
N ARG A 291 -9.66 -17.68 -17.28
CA ARG A 291 -10.55 -17.41 -16.16
C ARG A 291 -10.53 -15.92 -15.85
N THR A 292 -11.67 -15.40 -15.39
CA THR A 292 -11.75 -14.03 -14.91
C THR A 292 -11.39 -13.95 -13.43
N LYS A 293 -10.92 -12.78 -12.99
CA LYS A 293 -10.70 -12.54 -11.55
C LYS A 293 -12.00 -12.72 -10.77
N GLU A 294 -13.11 -12.23 -11.32
CA GLU A 294 -14.45 -12.29 -10.72
C GLU A 294 -14.86 -13.74 -10.45
N TYR A 295 -14.55 -14.66 -11.36
CA TYR A 295 -14.78 -16.09 -11.15
C TYR A 295 -13.94 -16.62 -9.98
N ILE A 296 -12.64 -16.32 -9.95
CA ILE A 296 -11.72 -16.80 -8.90
C ILE A 296 -12.18 -16.33 -7.51
N ILE A 297 -12.55 -15.06 -7.37
CA ILE A 297 -12.98 -14.49 -6.09
C ILE A 297 -14.47 -14.69 -5.79
N SER A 298 -15.24 -15.30 -6.69
CA SER A 298 -16.63 -15.69 -6.41
C SER A 298 -16.72 -16.82 -5.37
N TYR A 299 -15.64 -17.57 -5.18
CA TYR A 299 -15.52 -18.62 -4.16
C TYR A 299 -15.18 -17.98 -2.81
N PRO A 300 -16.04 -18.07 -1.77
CA PRO A 300 -15.87 -17.33 -0.52
C PRO A 300 -14.51 -17.57 0.17
N LYS A 301 -14.08 -18.82 0.29
CA LYS A 301 -12.77 -19.17 0.87
C LYS A 301 -11.60 -18.61 0.07
N THR A 302 -11.72 -18.51 -1.26
CA THR A 302 -10.67 -17.90 -2.09
C THR A 302 -10.65 -16.40 -1.90
N LYS A 303 -11.81 -15.75 -1.82
CA LYS A 303 -11.92 -14.32 -1.52
C LYS A 303 -11.29 -13.98 -0.17
N GLU A 304 -11.60 -14.74 0.88
CA GLU A 304 -11.04 -14.53 2.23
C GLU A 304 -9.51 -14.60 2.23
N ARG A 305 -8.93 -15.60 1.54
CA ARG A 305 -7.47 -15.74 1.40
C ARG A 305 -6.85 -14.63 0.57
N TYR A 306 -7.51 -14.20 -0.50
CA TYR A 306 -7.09 -13.05 -1.31
C TYR A 306 -7.07 -11.76 -0.48
N ASP A 307 -8.13 -11.47 0.28
CA ASP A 307 -8.21 -10.30 1.17
C ASP A 307 -7.17 -10.38 2.30
N LEU A 308 -6.86 -11.59 2.79
CA LEU A 308 -5.78 -11.81 3.75
C LEU A 308 -4.40 -11.55 3.13
N LEU A 309 -4.15 -12.05 1.92
CA LEU A 309 -2.89 -11.83 1.22
C LEU A 309 -2.63 -10.34 1.01
N LEU A 310 -3.61 -9.57 0.53
CA LEU A 310 -3.49 -8.11 0.40
C LEU A 310 -3.15 -7.43 1.73
N ARG A 311 -3.83 -7.81 2.82
CA ARG A 311 -3.55 -7.29 4.16
C ARG A 311 -2.15 -7.64 4.68
N ARG A 312 -1.57 -8.75 4.24
CA ARG A 312 -0.22 -9.18 4.59
C ARG A 312 0.83 -8.47 3.74
N MET A 313 0.59 -8.33 2.43
CA MET A 313 1.45 -7.56 1.52
C MET A 313 1.58 -6.10 1.94
N ALA A 314 0.52 -5.49 2.45
CA ALA A 314 0.57 -4.11 2.98
C ALA A 314 1.44 -3.96 4.25
N LYS A 315 1.95 -5.05 4.81
CA LYS A 315 2.82 -5.05 6.01
C LYS A 315 4.28 -5.35 5.70
N VAL A 316 4.61 -5.60 4.42
CA VAL A 316 5.95 -5.90 3.89
C VAL A 316 6.52 -4.65 3.22
#